data_AF-A0AAN6ZRR8-F1
#
_entry.id   AF-A0AAN6ZRR8-F1
#
_cell.length_a   1.000
_cell.length_b   1.000
_cell.length_c   1.000
_cell.angle_alpha   90.00
_cell.angle_beta   90.00
_cell.angle_gamma   90.00
#
_symmetry.space_group_name_H-M   'P 1'
#
loop_
_entity.id
_entity.type
_entity.pdbx_description
1 polymer ?
#
loop_
_entity_poly.entity_id
_entity_poly.type
_entity_poly.pdbx_seq_one_letter_code
_entity_poly.pdbx_strand_id
1 'polypeptide(L)'
;MHQSSYSWTFWSIGLLLNPPTTAFNAAFLARQFDDGTFDFSTITPTPELQYHPCYNNTFKCARLQVPLDWSKPNNTSLPGAYAAIGIITLPAKVPVTDPAYGGPILVDPGRPGGGG
;
A
#
# COMPACT_ATOMS: atom_id res chain seq x y z
N MET A 1 -37.27 -60.42 -0.61
CA MET A 1 -37.10 -61.19 -1.87
C MET A 1 -35.98 -60.52 -2.65
N HIS A 2 -34.94 -61.31 -3.00
CA HIS A 2 -33.93 -61.17 -4.08
C HIS A 2 -33.44 -59.75 -4.47
N GLN A 3 -32.14 -59.45 -4.28
CA GLN A 3 -31.04 -59.50 -5.31
C GLN A 3 -31.27 -58.50 -6.47
N SER A 4 -30.29 -57.75 -6.99
CA SER A 4 -28.94 -58.14 -7.39
C SER A 4 -28.15 -56.88 -7.82
N SER A 5 -26.84 -56.91 -7.60
CA SER A 5 -25.84 -56.06 -8.28
C SER A 5 -25.76 -56.35 -9.78
N TYR A 6 -24.77 -55.74 -10.46
CA TYR A 6 -24.32 -55.83 -11.88
C TYR A 6 -24.75 -54.60 -12.71
N SER A 7 -23.92 -53.90 -13.50
CA SER A 7 -22.54 -54.14 -13.94
C SER A 7 -22.06 -53.01 -14.89
N TRP A 8 -20.78 -53.09 -15.25
CA TRP A 8 -20.11 -52.64 -16.49
C TRP A 8 -19.35 -51.31 -16.46
N THR A 9 -18.04 -51.46 -16.25
CA THR A 9 -17.00 -50.59 -16.80
C THR A 9 -17.08 -50.56 -18.34
N PHE A 10 -17.03 -49.37 -18.93
CA PHE A 10 -16.75 -49.20 -20.35
C PHE A 10 -15.66 -48.15 -20.56
N TRP A 11 -14.67 -48.55 -21.32
CA TRP A 11 -13.51 -47.79 -21.78
C TRP A 11 -13.94 -46.79 -22.85
N SER A 12 -13.32 -45.61 -22.87
CA SER A 12 -13.23 -44.82 -24.10
C SER A 12 -11.94 -44.04 -24.10
N ILE A 13 -11.10 -44.40 -25.07
CA ILE A 13 -9.88 -43.72 -25.47
C ILE A 13 -10.27 -42.39 -26.12
N GLY A 14 -9.65 -41.31 -25.69
CA GLY A 14 -9.76 -40.00 -26.33
C GLY A 14 -8.43 -39.27 -26.20
N LEU A 15 -7.53 -39.51 -27.17
CA LEU A 15 -6.37 -38.65 -27.42
C LEU A 15 -6.89 -37.28 -27.86
N LEU A 16 -6.92 -36.32 -26.94
CA LEU A 16 -6.99 -34.92 -27.31
C LEU A 16 -5.57 -34.38 -27.39
N LEU A 17 -5.17 -34.05 -28.61
CA LEU A 17 -4.00 -33.26 -28.94
C LEU A 17 -3.97 -32.00 -28.07
N ASN A 18 -2.94 -31.83 -27.25
CA ASN A 18 -2.60 -30.53 -26.70
C ASN A 18 -2.13 -29.64 -27.86
N PRO A 19 -2.80 -28.52 -28.19
CA PRO A 19 -2.11 -27.46 -28.91
C PRO A 19 -1.06 -26.86 -27.95
N PRO A 20 0.17 -26.54 -28.42
CA PRO A 20 1.05 -25.72 -27.63
C PRO A 20 0.44 -24.31 -27.62
N THR A 21 -0.40 -24.01 -26.64
CA THR A 21 -0.69 -22.62 -26.30
C THR A 21 0.63 -22.04 -25.83
N THR A 22 1.30 -21.41 -26.78
CA THR A 22 2.31 -20.37 -26.64
C THR A 22 2.30 -19.81 -25.24
N ALA A 23 3.40 -19.98 -24.52
CA ALA A 23 3.67 -19.28 -23.29
C ALA A 23 3.36 -17.80 -23.53
N PHE A 24 2.24 -17.32 -23.01
CA PHE A 24 2.02 -15.90 -22.84
C PHE A 24 3.13 -15.47 -21.90
N ASN A 25 4.15 -14.80 -22.45
CA ASN A 25 5.16 -14.12 -21.66
C ASN A 25 4.44 -13.04 -20.83
N ALA A 26 3.99 -13.43 -19.63
CA ALA A 26 3.54 -12.52 -18.58
C ALA A 26 4.63 -11.52 -18.18
N ALA A 27 5.87 -11.72 -18.65
CA ALA A 27 6.97 -10.78 -18.55
C ALA A 27 6.75 -9.47 -19.32
N PHE A 28 5.72 -9.36 -20.18
CA PHE A 28 5.46 -8.14 -20.97
C PHE A 28 4.24 -7.31 -20.50
N LEU A 29 3.51 -7.72 -19.46
CA LEU A 29 2.38 -6.94 -18.90
C LEU A 29 2.61 -6.44 -17.46
N ALA A 30 3.82 -6.56 -16.93
CA ALA A 30 4.18 -5.98 -15.63
C ALA A 30 5.24 -4.89 -15.76
N ARG A 31 5.15 -4.06 -16.81
CA ARG A 31 5.66 -2.70 -16.66
C ARG A 31 4.55 -1.94 -15.94
N GLN A 32 4.57 -2.00 -14.60
CA GLN A 32 3.70 -1.20 -13.75
C GLN A 32 3.71 0.23 -14.30
N PHE A 33 2.59 0.65 -14.88
CA PHE A 33 2.28 2.06 -14.92
C PHE A 33 2.08 2.45 -13.45
N ASP A 34 3.14 2.89 -12.79
CA ASP A 34 3.02 3.74 -11.61
C ASP A 34 2.45 5.06 -12.14
N ASP A 35 1.16 5.29 -11.94
CA ASP A 35 0.44 6.52 -12.34
C ASP A 35 0.96 7.77 -11.60
N GLY A 36 2.14 7.71 -10.98
CA GLY A 36 2.56 8.70 -10.00
C GLY A 36 1.55 8.85 -8.86
N THR A 37 0.64 7.90 -8.67
CA THR A 37 -0.36 7.93 -7.60
C THR A 37 0.16 7.13 -6.43
N PHE A 38 0.51 7.83 -5.36
CA PHE A 38 0.89 7.23 -4.10
C PHE A 38 -0.33 7.03 -3.20
N ASP A 39 -0.45 5.86 -2.58
CA ASP A 39 -1.52 5.56 -1.62
C ASP A 39 -1.01 5.62 -0.17
N PHE A 40 -1.47 6.64 0.57
CA PHE A 40 -1.17 6.82 1.99
C PHE A 40 -1.64 5.64 2.85
N SER A 41 -2.67 4.90 2.44
CA SER A 41 -3.18 3.76 3.21
C SER A 41 -2.13 2.66 3.42
N THR A 42 -1.13 2.59 2.53
CA THR A 42 -0.02 1.63 2.59
C THR A 42 1.00 1.92 3.69
N ILE A 43 1.04 3.15 4.24
CA ILE A 43 1.89 3.48 5.39
C ILE A 43 1.12 3.23 6.69
N THR A 44 1.71 2.44 7.59
CA THR A 44 1.21 2.29 8.96
C THR A 44 1.46 3.58 9.75
N PRO A 45 0.44 4.19 10.36
CA PRO A 45 0.63 5.36 11.21
C PRO A 45 1.47 5.03 12.45
N THR A 46 2.42 5.91 12.79
CA THR A 46 3.29 5.76 13.97
C THR A 46 3.38 7.05 14.78
N PRO A 47 3.65 6.99 16.10
CA PRO A 47 3.83 8.19 16.92
C PRO A 47 5.03 9.04 16.49
N GLU A 48 6.08 8.39 15.97
CA GLU A 48 7.24 9.05 15.35
C GLU A 48 7.11 9.09 13.83
N LEU A 49 7.73 10.07 13.18
CA LEU A 49 7.72 10.17 11.72
C LEU A 49 8.65 9.14 11.08
N GLN A 50 8.07 8.08 10.52
CA GLN A 50 8.77 7.12 9.68
C GLN A 50 8.56 7.47 8.21
N TYR A 51 9.62 7.96 7.57
CA TYR A 51 9.57 8.42 6.19
C TYR A 51 9.88 7.30 5.19
N HIS A 52 9.04 7.18 4.17
CA HIS A 52 9.19 6.26 3.05
C HIS A 52 9.28 7.04 1.73
N PRO A 53 10.00 6.55 0.72
CA PRO A 53 9.95 7.12 -0.62
C PRO A 53 8.52 7.03 -1.19
N CYS A 54 8.06 8.11 -1.83
CA CYS A 54 6.75 8.17 -2.49
C CYS A 54 6.85 9.02 -3.77
N TYR A 55 5.87 8.89 -4.67
CA TYR A 55 5.79 9.64 -5.93
C TYR A 55 7.11 9.58 -6.74
N ASN A 56 7.43 8.39 -7.25
CA ASN A 56 8.68 8.14 -8.00
C ASN A 56 9.97 8.51 -7.23
N ASN A 57 9.99 8.31 -5.91
CA ASN A 57 11.10 8.67 -5.01
C ASN A 57 11.45 10.17 -4.96
N THR A 58 10.59 11.04 -5.48
CA THR A 58 10.78 12.50 -5.46
C THR A 58 10.52 13.06 -4.06
N PHE A 59 9.54 12.49 -3.36
CA PHE A 59 9.12 12.93 -2.04
C PHE A 59 9.39 11.87 -0.98
N LYS A 60 9.32 12.30 0.28
CA LYS A 60 9.28 11.43 1.46
C LYS A 60 7.91 11.58 2.11
N CYS A 61 7.21 10.47 2.28
CA CYS A 61 5.88 10.44 2.88
C CYS A 61 5.90 9.69 4.22
N ALA A 62 5.08 10.12 5.16
CA ALA A 62 4.90 9.49 6.47
C ALA A 62 3.43 9.58 6.90
N ARG A 63 3.02 8.74 7.86
CA ARG A 63 1.74 8.88 8.55
C ARG A 63 1.97 9.01 10.05
N LEU A 64 1.61 10.16 10.59
CA LEU A 64 1.75 10.48 11.99
C LEU A 64 0.49 10.08 12.75
N GLN A 65 0.63 9.23 13.75
CA GLN A 65 -0.43 8.90 14.68
C GLN A 65 -0.53 9.98 15.75
N VAL A 66 -1.71 10.58 15.90
CA VAL A 66 -1.98 11.58 16.94
C VAL A 66 -3.25 11.21 17.71
N PRO A 67 -3.35 11.50 19.02
CA PRO A 67 -4.58 11.28 19.75
C PRO A 67 -5.67 12.23 19.24
N LEU A 68 -6.90 11.75 19.18
CA LEU A 68 -8.06 12.62 18.93
C LEU A 68 -8.36 13.53 20.13
N ASP A 69 -8.13 13.03 21.34
CA ASP A 69 -8.26 13.77 22.59
C ASP A 69 -6.89 13.91 23.27
N TRP A 70 -6.30 15.08 23.14
CA TRP A 70 -5.00 15.41 23.73
C TRP A 70 -5.02 15.45 25.26
N SER A 71 -6.18 15.60 25.90
CA SER A 71 -6.29 15.50 27.37
C SER A 71 -6.16 14.05 27.86
N LYS A 72 -6.31 13.07 26.95
CA LYS A 72 -6.24 11.63 27.22
C LYS A 72 -5.42 10.91 26.14
N PRO A 73 -4.13 11.25 25.97
CA PRO A 73 -3.34 10.84 24.80
C PRO A 73 -3.08 9.32 24.71
N ASN A 74 -3.19 8.62 25.85
CA ASN A 74 -2.95 7.18 25.96
C ASN A 74 -4.25 6.38 26.13
N ASN A 75 -5.42 6.99 25.90
CA ASN A 75 -6.70 6.31 26.04
C ASN A 75 -6.95 5.39 24.84
N THR A 76 -6.42 4.17 24.92
CA THR A 76 -6.63 3.11 23.92
C THR A 76 -7.96 2.38 24.09
N SER A 77 -8.76 2.71 25.12
CA SER A 77 -10.00 2.01 25.45
C SER A 77 -11.15 2.34 24.50
N LEU A 78 -11.01 3.35 23.63
CA LEU A 78 -12.01 3.73 22.64
C LEU A 78 -11.53 3.35 21.23
N PRO A 79 -12.35 2.66 20.42
CA PRO A 79 -12.10 2.53 18.99
C PRO A 79 -11.95 3.91 18.36
N GLY A 80 -10.92 4.09 17.54
CA GLY A 80 -10.66 5.37 16.88
C GLY A 80 -10.10 6.45 17.80
N ALA A 81 -9.47 6.12 18.93
CA ALA A 81 -8.82 7.11 19.80
C ALA A 81 -7.71 7.95 19.14
N TYR A 82 -7.26 7.56 17.94
CA TYR A 82 -6.20 8.20 17.20
C TYR A 82 -6.64 8.58 15.79
N ALA A 83 -6.12 9.71 15.30
CA ALA A 83 -6.12 10.07 13.89
C ALA A 83 -4.75 9.78 13.25
N ALA A 84 -4.74 9.61 11.93
CA ALA A 84 -3.54 9.44 11.13
C ALA A 84 -3.37 10.60 10.16
N ILE A 85 -2.39 11.46 10.40
CA ILE A 85 -2.09 12.62 9.56
C ILE A 85 -1.08 12.20 8.48
N GLY A 86 -1.43 12.38 7.21
CA GLY A 86 -0.50 12.19 6.10
C GLY A 86 0.45 13.38 5.99
N ILE A 87 1.74 13.12 5.86
CA ILE A 87 2.77 14.13 5.67
C ILE A 87 3.54 13.80 4.40
N ILE A 88 3.75 14.81 3.56
CA ILE A 88 4.63 14.77 2.39
C ILE A 88 5.73 15.81 2.56
N THR A 89 6.97 15.41 2.29
CA THR A 89 8.15 16.25 2.44
C THR A 89 8.96 16.21 1.15
N LEU A 90 9.29 17.38 0.61
CA LEU A 90 10.33 17.52 -0.40
C LEU A 90 11.68 17.57 0.30
N PRO A 91 12.61 16.63 0.08
CA PRO A 91 13.91 16.65 0.71
C PRO A 91 14.70 17.91 0.34
N ALA A 92 15.48 18.44 1.29
CA ALA A 92 16.44 19.48 0.99
C ALA A 92 17.49 18.99 -0.01
N LYS A 93 18.12 19.94 -0.73
CA LYS A 93 19.20 19.63 -1.67
C LYS A 93 20.46 19.07 -0.98
N VAL A 94 20.61 19.35 0.32
CA VAL A 94 21.72 18.89 1.16
C VAL A 94 21.22 17.90 2.22
N PRO A 95 22.06 16.96 2.70
CA PRO A 95 21.66 16.03 3.76
C PRO A 95 21.47 16.74 5.10
N VAL A 96 20.71 16.14 6.01
CA VAL A 96 20.42 16.71 7.35
C VAL A 96 21.65 16.92 8.25
N THR A 97 22.77 16.26 7.92
CA THR A 97 24.06 16.41 8.61
C THR A 97 24.90 17.57 8.06
N ASP A 98 24.49 18.18 6.95
CA ASP A 98 25.20 19.29 6.32
C ASP A 98 24.98 20.58 7.14
N PRO A 99 26.04 21.37 7.43
CA PRO A 99 25.89 22.65 8.13
C PRO A 99 24.96 23.65 7.44
N ALA A 100 24.75 23.53 6.12
CA ALA A 100 23.81 24.36 5.36
C ALA A 100 22.35 23.90 5.50
N TYR A 101 22.06 22.78 6.17
CA TYR A 101 20.70 22.32 6.41
C TYR A 101 20.01 23.22 7.45
N GLY A 102 19.12 24.10 6.96
CA GLY A 102 18.39 25.07 7.79
C GLY A 102 17.20 24.50 8.58
N GLY A 103 16.92 23.21 8.47
CA GLY A 103 15.75 22.58 9.09
C GLY A 103 14.52 22.51 8.16
N PRO A 104 13.45 21.81 8.61
CA PRO A 104 12.22 21.66 7.83
C PRO A 104 11.36 22.94 7.89
N ILE A 105 10.63 23.21 6.80
CA ILE A 105 9.61 24.26 6.73
C ILE A 105 8.25 23.57 6.61
N LEU A 106 7.32 23.89 7.51
CA LEU A 106 5.95 23.39 7.47
C LEU A 106 5.04 24.41 6.78
N VAL A 107 4.27 23.96 5.80
CA VAL A 107 3.34 24.79 5.03
C VAL A 107 1.93 24.30 5.28
N ASP A 108 1.03 25.22 5.60
CA ASP A 108 -0.42 25.01 5.64
C ASP A 108 -1.06 26.02 4.68
N PRO A 109 -1.59 25.58 3.52
CA PRO A 109 -2.18 26.49 2.54
C PRO A 109 -3.48 27.16 3.02
N GLY A 110 -4.01 26.77 4.19
CA GLY A 110 -5.15 27.42 4.82
C GLY A 110 -6.44 26.62 4.68
N ARG A 111 -7.43 27.18 3.98
CA ARG A 111 -8.86 26.76 4.00
C ARG A 111 -9.09 25.26 4.35
N PRO A 112 -9.95 24.93 5.32
CA PRO A 112 -10.22 23.55 5.71
C PRO A 112 -10.82 22.73 4.57
N GLY A 113 -10.46 21.45 4.49
CA GLY A 113 -11.03 20.45 3.59
C GLY A 113 -10.22 20.17 2.32
N GLY A 114 -9.22 20.99 1.99
CA GLY A 114 -8.24 20.71 0.94
C GLY A 114 -7.02 19.96 1.46
N GLY A 115 -6.35 19.20 0.59
CA GLY A 115 -5.00 18.69 0.87
C GLY A 115 -4.00 19.85 0.93
N GLY A 116 -3.07 19.75 1.88
CA GLY A 116 -1.94 20.67 2.07
C GLY A 116 -0.90 20.58 0.96
#